data_AF-A0A2J4ZZY9-F1
#
_entry.id   AF-A0A2J4ZZY9-F1
#
_cell.length_a   1.000
_cell.length_b   1.000
_cell.length_c   1.000
_cell.angle_alpha   90.00
_cell.angle_beta   90.00
_cell.angle_gamma   90.00
#
_symmetry.space_group_name_H-M   'P 1'
#
loop_
_entity.id
_entity.type
_entity.pdbx_description
1 polymer ?
#
loop_
_entity_poly.entity_id
_entity_poly.type
_entity_poly.pdbx_seq_one_letter_code
_entity_poly.pdbx_strand_id
1 'polypeptide(L)'
;MKKIYVLTAFNFNDGAKITPFAAGFHDVDDSVAEHWFVKAHCSPDGEAPAVAEDPRIADLEAKLAEKDARIAELEAKLPETTDNGKKSKSADA
;
A
#
# COMPACT_ATOMS: atom_id res chain seq x y z
N MET A 1 19.40 -13.90 -21.72
CA MET A 1 18.88 -13.29 -20.48
C MET A 1 17.63 -12.52 -20.85
N LYS A 2 16.47 -12.96 -20.34
CA LYS A 2 15.16 -12.34 -20.51
C LYS A 2 14.63 -11.91 -19.16
N LYS A 3 13.95 -10.77 -19.15
CA LYS A 3 13.21 -10.28 -17.99
C LYS A 3 11.82 -10.90 -17.97
N ILE A 4 11.43 -11.48 -16.84
CA ILE A 4 10.09 -12.02 -16.59
C ILE A 4 9.48 -11.34 -15.36
N TYR A 5 8.16 -11.29 -15.29
CA TYR A 5 7.43 -10.91 -14.08
C TYR A 5 6.67 -12.12 -13.55
N VAL A 6 7.05 -12.61 -12.38
CA VAL A 6 6.39 -13.74 -11.70
C VAL A 6 5.13 -13.24 -10.98
N LEU A 7 3.97 -13.79 -11.35
CA LEU A 7 2.68 -13.42 -10.76
C LEU A 7 2.44 -14.11 -9.41
N THR A 8 2.81 -15.39 -9.31
CA THR A 8 2.67 -16.19 -8.09
C THR A 8 3.98 -16.91 -7.83
N ALA A 9 4.48 -16.87 -6.59
CA ALA A 9 5.75 -17.50 -6.25
C ALA A 9 5.72 -19.02 -6.53
N PHE A 10 6.80 -19.57 -7.07
CA PHE A 10 6.94 -20.99 -7.39
C PHE A 10 8.36 -21.48 -7.21
N ASN A 11 8.54 -22.80 -7.22
CA ASN A 11 9.85 -23.45 -7.28
C ASN A 11 10.01 -24.11 -8.64
N PHE A 12 11.02 -23.70 -9.40
CA PHE A 12 11.31 -24.25 -10.72
C PHE A 12 12.39 -25.32 -10.63
N ASN A 13 12.06 -26.53 -11.10
CA ASN A 13 13.02 -27.61 -11.24
C ASN A 13 13.44 -27.71 -12.71
N ASP A 14 14.71 -27.44 -13.00
CA ASP A 14 15.28 -27.53 -14.36
C ASP A 14 15.89 -28.92 -14.67
N GLY A 15 15.72 -29.87 -13.75
CA GLY A 15 16.27 -31.23 -13.82
C GLY A 15 17.64 -31.36 -13.13
N ALA A 16 18.36 -30.26 -12.92
CA ALA A 16 19.64 -30.25 -12.20
C ALA A 16 19.50 -29.68 -10.79
N LYS A 17 18.66 -28.66 -10.61
CA LYS A 17 18.42 -27.98 -9.34
C LYS A 17 17.00 -27.45 -9.23
N ILE A 18 16.61 -27.14 -8.00
CA ILE A 18 15.38 -26.43 -7.70
C ILE A 18 15.74 -24.98 -7.36
N THR A 19 15.14 -24.03 -8.09
CA THR A 19 15.34 -22.59 -7.90
C THR A 19 14.03 -21.93 -7.46
N PRO A 20 13.98 -21.25 -6.30
CA PRO A 20 12.81 -20.53 -5.86
C PRO A 20 12.66 -19.18 -6.60
N PHE A 21 11.46 -18.88 -7.06
CA PHE A 21 11.07 -17.62 -7.67
C PHE A 21 9.99 -16.95 -6.83
N ALA A 22 10.31 -15.80 -6.23
CA ALA A 22 9.32 -14.95 -5.58
C ALA A 22 8.49 -14.18 -6.62
N ALA A 23 7.32 -13.66 -6.24
CA ALA A 23 6.58 -12.74 -7.10
C ALA A 23 7.42 -11.47 -7.39
N GLY A 24 7.31 -10.93 -8.60
CA GLY A 24 8.08 -9.76 -9.04
C GLY A 24 9.00 -10.04 -10.24
N PHE A 25 9.88 -9.08 -10.53
CA PHE A 25 10.79 -9.15 -11.68
C PHE A 25 11.99 -10.07 -11.43
N HIS A 26 12.33 -10.87 -12.43
CA HIS A 26 13.54 -11.69 -12.45
C HIS A 26 14.22 -11.64 -13.82
N ASP A 27 15.54 -11.68 -13.83
CA ASP A 27 16.34 -11.90 -15.03
C ASP A 27 16.74 -13.37 -15.10
N VAL A 28 16.30 -14.05 -16.15
CA VAL A 28 16.49 -15.50 -16.32
C VAL A 28 17.06 -15.83 -17.69
N ASP A 29 17.58 -17.05 -17.85
CA ASP A 29 17.97 -17.55 -19.16
C ASP A 29 16.76 -17.78 -20.07
N ASP A 30 17.00 -17.70 -21.37
CA ASP A 30 15.95 -17.82 -22.39
C ASP A 30 15.23 -19.18 -22.30
N SER A 31 15.94 -20.26 -22.00
CA SER A 31 15.34 -21.59 -21.81
C SER A 31 14.37 -21.64 -20.62
N VAL A 32 14.66 -20.90 -19.54
CA VAL A 32 13.79 -20.79 -18.36
C VAL A 32 12.56 -19.96 -18.71
N ALA A 33 12.74 -18.81 -19.37
CA ALA A 33 11.63 -17.95 -19.80
C ALA A 33 10.69 -18.64 -20.80
N GLU A 34 11.21 -19.51 -21.67
CA GLU A 34 10.40 -20.23 -22.65
C GLU A 34 9.69 -21.46 -22.08
N HIS A 35 10.06 -21.91 -20.87
CA HIS A 35 9.52 -23.12 -20.26
C HIS A 35 8.03 -22.96 -19.92
N TRP A 36 7.22 -23.96 -20.30
CA TRP A 36 5.75 -23.93 -20.17
C TRP A 36 5.28 -23.62 -18.74
N PHE A 37 5.92 -24.22 -17.73
CA PHE A 37 5.59 -24.02 -16.32
C PHE A 37 5.90 -22.59 -15.86
N VAL A 38 7.02 -22.01 -16.29
CA VAL A 38 7.41 -20.65 -15.94
C VAL A 38 6.43 -19.66 -16.56
N LYS A 39 6.12 -19.81 -17.86
CA LYS A 39 5.12 -19.00 -18.56
C LYS A 39 3.76 -19.03 -17.90
N ALA A 40 3.31 -20.19 -17.43
CA ALA A 40 2.01 -20.32 -16.76
C ALA A 40 1.89 -19.53 -15.45
N HIS A 41 3.02 -19.17 -14.82
CA HIS A 41 3.07 -18.42 -13.56
C HIS A 41 3.64 -17.00 -13.71
N CYS A 42 3.93 -16.56 -14.92
CA CYS A 42 4.47 -15.24 -15.22
C CYS A 42 3.46 -14.40 -16.02
N SER A 43 3.66 -13.08 -16.03
CA SER A 43 2.86 -12.20 -16.87
C SER A 43 3.08 -12.53 -18.35
N PRO A 44 2.02 -12.62 -19.17
CA PRO A 44 2.13 -12.99 -20.59
C PRO A 44 2.91 -11.97 -21.42
N ASP A 45 2.92 -10.70 -21.01
CA ASP A 45 3.67 -9.60 -21.64
C ASP A 45 5.00 -9.29 -20.93
N GLY A 46 5.31 -10.01 -19.84
CA GLY A 46 6.52 -9.79 -19.04
C GLY A 46 6.45 -8.57 -18.11
N GLU A 47 5.31 -7.88 -18.05
CA GLU A 47 5.13 -6.67 -17.24
C GLU A 47 4.49 -6.97 -15.88
N ALA A 48 4.65 -6.03 -14.95
CA ALA A 48 3.91 -6.07 -13.71
C ALA A 48 2.41 -5.88 -13.98
N PRO A 49 1.51 -6.54 -13.23
CA PRO A 49 0.09 -6.26 -13.31
C PRO A 49 -0.15 -4.77 -13.11
N ALA A 50 -1.00 -4.19 -13.96
CA ALA A 50 -1.49 -2.84 -13.72
C ALA A 50 -2.12 -2.80 -12.33
N VAL A 51 -1.66 -1.86 -11.51
CA VAL A 51 -2.37 -1.52 -10.28
C VAL A 51 -3.69 -0.93 -10.73
N ALA A 52 -4.76 -1.71 -10.63
CA ALA A 52 -6.09 -1.19 -10.90
C ALA A 52 -6.34 -0.03 -9.94
N GLU A 53 -6.73 1.13 -10.48
CA GLU A 53 -7.20 2.22 -9.63
C GLU A 53 -8.40 1.72 -8.84
N ASP A 54 -8.23 1.61 -7.53
CA ASP A 54 -9.31 1.22 -6.64
C ASP A 54 -10.18 2.45 -6.39
N PRO A 55 -11.42 2.51 -6.92
CA PRO A 55 -12.29 3.68 -6.79
C PRO A 55 -12.60 4.03 -5.32
N ARG A 56 -12.38 3.09 -4.39
CA ARG A 56 -12.51 3.33 -2.96
C ARG A 56 -11.45 4.29 -2.43
N ILE A 57 -10.29 4.40 -3.07
CA ILE A 57 -9.23 5.33 -2.65
C ILE A 57 -9.72 6.78 -2.78
N ALA A 58 -10.26 7.15 -3.95
CA ALA A 58 -10.79 8.49 -4.17
C ALA A 58 -11.97 8.83 -3.23
N ASP A 59 -12.86 7.87 -2.97
CA ASP A 59 -13.95 8.04 -1.99
C ASP A 59 -13.42 8.23 -0.55
N LEU A 60 -12.40 7.48 -0.15
CA LEU A 60 -11.78 7.62 1.16
C LEU A 60 -11.05 8.96 1.31
N GLU A 61 -10.34 9.42 0.29
CA GLU A 61 -9.68 10.74 0.26
C GLU A 61 -10.71 11.87 0.40
N ALA A 62 -11.84 11.79 -0.31
CA ALA A 62 -12.92 12.77 -0.17
C ALA A 62 -13.53 12.77 1.24
N LYS A 63 -13.74 11.58 1.83
CA LYS A 63 -14.25 11.43 3.20
C LYS A 63 -13.28 11.90 4.26
N LEU A 64 -11.97 11.83 4.01
CA LEU A 64 -10.95 12.39 4.90
C LEU A 64 -10.99 13.92 4.84
N ALA A 65 -11.01 14.51 3.66
CA ALA A 65 -11.11 15.96 3.48
C ALA A 65 -12.38 16.55 4.12
N GLU A 66 -13.53 15.88 3.99
CA GLU A 66 -14.78 16.29 4.66
C GLU A 66 -14.65 16.25 6.19
N LYS A 67 -14.03 15.19 6.73
CA LYS A 67 -13.83 15.05 8.17
C LYS A 67 -12.87 16.10 8.71
N ASP A 68 -11.76 16.36 8.01
CA ASP A 68 -10.79 17.38 8.41
C ASP A 68 -11.42 18.78 8.44
N ALA A 69 -12.26 19.12 7.45
CA ALA A 69 -13.00 20.37 7.44
C ALA A 69 -13.97 20.48 8.64
N ARG A 70 -14.67 19.38 8.96
CA ARG A 70 -15.59 19.34 10.10
C ARG A 70 -14.86 19.43 11.43
N ILE A 71 -13.69 18.81 11.56
CA ILE A 71 -12.84 18.91 12.75
C ILE A 71 -12.39 20.36 12.93
N ALA A 72 -11.84 21.00 11.89
CA ALA A 72 -11.39 22.38 11.96
C ALA A 72 -12.54 23.35 12.33
N GLU A 73 -13.74 23.14 11.80
CA GLU A 73 -14.92 23.94 12.17
C GLU A 73 -15.29 23.77 13.65
N LEU A 74 -15.26 22.53 14.17
CA LEU A 74 -15.58 22.25 15.56
C LEU A 74 -14.49 22.78 16.51
N GLU A 75 -13.23 22.64 16.14
CA GLU A 75 -12.09 23.21 16.89
C GLU A 75 -12.18 24.73 16.97
N ALA A 76 -12.54 25.41 15.87
CA ALA A 76 -12.75 26.86 15.88
C ALA A 76 -13.93 27.31 16.75
N LYS A 77 -14.91 26.43 16.98
CA LYS A 77 -16.10 26.69 17.82
C LYS A 77 -15.87 26.38 19.30
N LEU A 78 -14.81 25.64 19.64
CA LEU A 78 -14.44 25.40 21.02
C LEU A 78 -13.68 26.64 21.53
N PRO A 79 -14.23 27.43 22.49
CA PRO A 79 -13.42 28.44 23.15
C PRO A 79 -12.27 27.74 23.87
N GLU A 80 -11.05 28.27 23.80
CA GLU A 80 -9.91 27.80 24.59
C GLU A 80 -10.27 27.82 26.09
N THR A 81 -10.75 26.72 26.64
CA THR A 81 -11.03 26.58 28.07
C THR A 81 -9.74 26.33 28.86
N THR A 82 -8.67 27.08 28.56
CA THR A 82 -7.40 27.05 29.30
C THR A 82 -7.20 28.27 30.20
N ASP A 83 -8.10 29.27 30.16
CA ASP A 83 -8.05 30.42 31.07
C ASP A 83 -9.36 30.55 31.87
N ASN A 84 -9.60 29.64 32.84
CA ASN A 84 -10.62 29.90 33.86
C ASN A 84 -10.26 29.30 35.24
N GLY A 85 -8.97 29.36 35.59
CA GLY A 85 -8.46 29.00 36.93
C GLY A 85 -7.99 30.20 37.76
N LYS A 86 -8.10 31.44 37.28
CA LYS A 86 -7.52 32.62 37.95
C LYS A 86 -8.59 33.55 38.52
N LYS A 87 -8.55 33.69 39.87
CA LYS A 87 -9.39 34.50 40.79
C LYS A 87 -10.76 33.89 41.08
N SER A 88 -11.09 33.52 42.32
CA SER A 88 -11.14 34.32 43.57
C SER A 88 -11.34 33.32 44.73
N LYS A 89 -10.90 33.48 45.99
CA LYS A 89 -11.07 34.62 46.91
C LYS A 89 -10.26 34.32 48.19
N SER A 90 -9.65 35.36 48.75
CA SER A 90 -9.02 35.40 50.07
C SER A 90 -10.04 35.44 51.22
N ALA A 91 -9.53 35.24 52.46
CA ALA A 91 -10.17 35.40 53.79
C ALA A 91 -11.13 34.25 54.17
N ASP A 92 -11.01 33.64 55.35
CA ASP A 92 -10.98 34.29 56.66
C ASP A 92 -10.11 33.54 57.71
N ALA A 93 -9.81 34.27 58.79
CA ALA A 93 -8.86 33.95 59.86
C ALA A 93 -9.52 33.23 61.05
#